data_AF-E3H8U5-F1
#
_entry.id   AF-E3H8U5-F1
#
_cell.length_a   1.000
_cell.length_b   1.000
_cell.length_c   1.000
_cell.angle_alpha   90.00
_cell.angle_beta   90.00
_cell.angle_gamma   90.00
#
_symmetry.space_group_name_H-M   'P 1'
#
loop_
_entity.id
_entity.type
_entity.pdbx_description
1 polymer ?
#
loop_
_entity_poly.entity_id
_entity_poly.type
_entity_poly.pdbx_seq_one_letter_code
_entity_poly.pdbx_strand_id
1 'polypeptide(L)'
;MFSKQLIKSSKKKKNFYENYTWIIFLLMWILPIFDIRFGILGLVSMSMAVILSIFSKGKPHCAYFCPRGGGLQKILTRFSMGYKTPKFITNKITRYGFTLLLTVKVVSGIVKSQNIYQLGSAMYMGFVATSILAITMGILMKPRVYCGELCHAGNIAGLINQIKTKNK
;
A
#
# COMPACT_ATOMS: atom_id res chain seq x y z
N MET A 1 13.43 -9.16 -20.90
CA MET A 1 13.45 -10.58 -20.46
C MET A 1 13.10 -10.75 -18.98
N PHE A 2 13.72 -9.99 -18.07
CA PHE A 2 13.43 -9.97 -16.61
C PHE A 2 11.95 -9.87 -16.20
N SER A 3 11.16 -9.04 -16.90
CA SER A 3 9.74 -8.83 -16.56
C SER A 3 8.86 -10.07 -16.78
N LYS A 4 9.18 -10.94 -17.75
CA LYS A 4 8.42 -12.20 -18.00
C LYS A 4 8.73 -13.28 -16.95
N GLN A 5 9.92 -13.29 -16.37
CA GLN A 5 10.33 -14.26 -15.36
C GLN A 5 9.68 -13.97 -14.00
N LEU A 6 9.46 -12.70 -13.65
CA LEU A 6 8.68 -12.28 -12.48
C LEU A 6 7.19 -12.67 -12.58
N ILE A 7 6.61 -12.62 -13.77
CA ILE A 7 5.19 -12.95 -14.00
C ILE A 7 4.95 -14.47 -14.01
N LYS A 8 5.87 -15.25 -14.62
CA LYS A 8 5.75 -16.72 -14.74
C LYS A 8 5.96 -17.48 -13.42
N SER A 9 6.75 -16.94 -12.49
CA SER A 9 6.87 -17.46 -11.11
C SER A 9 5.55 -17.33 -10.30
N SER A 10 4.61 -16.49 -10.75
CA SER A 10 3.47 -16.05 -9.93
C SER A 10 2.33 -17.04 -9.79
N LYS A 11 2.11 -18.04 -10.67
CA LYS A 11 0.95 -18.96 -10.52
C LYS A 11 1.07 -19.92 -9.32
N LYS A 12 2.27 -20.42 -9.01
CA LYS A 12 2.53 -21.35 -7.89
C LYS A 12 2.88 -20.61 -6.59
N LYS A 13 3.54 -19.45 -6.68
CA LYS A 13 3.86 -18.55 -5.55
C LYS A 13 2.70 -17.66 -5.08
N LYS A 14 1.61 -17.56 -5.86
CA LYS A 14 0.41 -16.79 -5.51
C LYS A 14 -0.09 -17.13 -4.10
N ASN A 15 -0.22 -18.43 -3.83
CA ASN A 15 -0.70 -18.94 -2.55
C ASN A 15 0.31 -18.74 -1.41
N PHE A 16 1.62 -18.76 -1.69
CA PHE A 16 2.64 -18.62 -0.64
C PHE A 16 2.79 -17.16 -0.19
N TYR A 17 2.95 -16.20 -1.10
CA TYR A 17 3.13 -14.80 -0.72
C TYR A 17 1.86 -14.16 -0.13
N GLU A 18 0.66 -14.53 -0.61
CA GLU A 18 -0.60 -14.15 0.04
C GLU A 18 -0.74 -14.78 1.43
N ASN A 19 -0.14 -15.95 1.68
CA ASN A 19 -0.20 -16.61 2.98
C ASN A 19 0.73 -16.03 4.04
N TYR A 20 1.87 -15.43 3.68
CA TYR A 20 2.83 -14.84 4.61
C TYR A 20 2.77 -13.31 4.74
N THR A 21 2.11 -12.61 3.80
CA THR A 21 1.99 -11.13 3.85
C THR A 21 1.23 -10.63 5.07
N TRP A 22 0.28 -11.40 5.63
CA TRP A 22 -0.40 -11.05 6.87
C TRP A 22 0.52 -11.05 8.10
N ILE A 23 1.51 -11.97 8.16
CA ILE A 23 2.52 -12.02 9.22
C ILE A 23 3.42 -10.80 9.14
N ILE A 24 3.86 -10.43 7.93
CA ILE A 24 4.68 -9.22 7.72
C ILE A 24 3.88 -7.96 8.08
N PHE A 25 2.57 -7.94 7.79
CA PHE A 25 1.71 -6.84 8.19
C PHE A 25 1.58 -6.71 9.71
N LEU A 26 1.37 -7.82 10.42
CA LEU A 26 1.37 -7.84 11.89
C LEU A 26 2.72 -7.40 12.45
N LEU A 27 3.81 -7.89 11.86
CA LEU A 27 5.16 -7.56 12.27
C LEU A 27 5.44 -6.06 12.11
N MET A 28 4.97 -5.43 11.02
CA MET A 28 5.07 -3.97 10.83
C MET A 28 4.25 -3.16 11.84
N TRP A 29 3.22 -3.75 12.45
CA TRP A 29 2.47 -3.14 13.55
C TRP A 29 3.19 -3.28 14.88
N ILE A 30 3.79 -4.45 15.13
CA ILE A 30 4.37 -4.85 16.42
C ILE A 30 5.80 -4.31 16.59
N LEU A 31 6.67 -4.38 15.56
CA LEU A 31 8.08 -3.93 15.65
C LEU A 31 8.23 -2.48 16.13
N PRO A 32 7.44 -1.50 15.62
CA PRO A 32 7.57 -0.12 16.05
C PRO A 32 7.14 0.15 17.50
N ILE A 33 6.40 -0.79 18.11
CA ILE A 33 6.02 -0.72 19.53
C ILE A 33 7.24 -1.03 20.42
N PHE A 34 8.11 -1.93 19.97
CA PHE A 34 9.36 -2.25 20.67
C PHE A 34 10.45 -1.20 20.40
N ASP A 35 10.60 -0.75 19.16
CA ASP A 35 11.51 0.34 18.81
C ASP A 35 10.95 1.17 17.64
N ILE A 36 10.66 2.44 17.91
CA ILE A 36 10.00 3.35 16.96
C ILE A 36 10.83 3.59 15.69
N ARG A 37 12.14 3.34 15.71
CA ARG A 37 13.03 3.44 14.55
C ARG A 37 12.56 2.54 13.39
N PHE A 38 11.92 1.41 13.70
CA PHE A 38 11.37 0.51 12.69
C PHE A 38 10.22 1.10 11.88
N GLY A 39 9.64 2.24 12.27
CA GLY A 39 8.65 2.97 11.47
C GLY A 39 9.15 3.36 10.07
N ILE A 40 10.46 3.48 9.87
CA ILE A 40 11.08 3.75 8.56
C ILE A 40 10.81 2.64 7.53
N LEU A 41 10.54 1.40 7.97
CA LEU A 41 10.15 0.30 7.07
C LEU A 41 8.91 0.64 6.24
N GLY A 42 7.99 1.43 6.79
CA GLY A 42 6.84 1.96 6.07
C GLY A 42 7.27 2.81 4.87
N LEU A 43 8.23 3.70 5.06
CA LEU A 43 8.77 4.57 4.02
C LEU A 43 9.52 3.76 2.95
N VAL A 44 10.34 2.79 3.36
CA VAL A 44 11.03 1.86 2.44
C VAL A 44 10.03 1.11 1.56
N SER A 45 8.91 0.64 2.14
CA SER A 45 7.86 -0.06 1.40
C SER A 45 7.16 0.82 0.35
N MET A 46 7.01 2.12 0.64
CA MET A 46 6.43 3.07 -0.31
C MET A 46 7.40 3.38 -1.45
N SER A 47 8.68 3.61 -1.14
CA SER A 47 9.73 3.83 -2.15
C SER A 47 9.85 2.63 -3.09
N MET A 48 9.84 1.42 -2.53
CA MET A 48 9.88 0.18 -3.30
C MET A 48 8.69 0.06 -4.26
N ALA A 49 7.49 0.50 -3.86
CA ALA A 49 6.31 0.50 -4.72
C ALA A 49 6.47 1.40 -5.95
N VAL A 50 7.07 2.59 -5.78
CA VAL A 50 7.33 3.53 -6.88
C VAL A 50 8.41 2.98 -7.81
N ILE A 51 9.54 2.53 -7.27
CA ILE A 51 10.66 1.97 -8.04
C ILE A 51 10.17 0.80 -8.91
N LEU A 52 9.47 -0.18 -8.33
CA LEU A 52 8.97 -1.33 -9.09
C LEU A 52 7.96 -0.95 -10.18
N SER A 53 7.20 0.14 -9.98
CA SER A 53 6.25 0.62 -10.99
C SER A 53 6.93 1.24 -12.21
N ILE A 54 8.13 1.81 -12.03
CA ILE A 54 8.93 2.36 -13.12
C ILE A 54 9.52 1.23 -13.97
N PHE A 55 10.11 0.21 -13.33
CA PHE A 55 10.78 -0.90 -14.03
C PHE A 55 9.81 -1.92 -14.62
N SER A 56 8.69 -2.21 -13.96
CA SER A 56 7.75 -3.24 -14.39
C SER A 56 6.52 -2.67 -15.12
N LYS A 57 5.71 -3.55 -15.72
CA LYS A 57 4.38 -3.19 -16.22
C LYS A 57 3.35 -3.48 -15.13
N GLY A 58 2.42 -2.57 -14.91
CA GLY A 58 1.37 -2.69 -13.90
C GLY A 58 1.84 -2.34 -12.48
N LYS A 59 1.15 -2.88 -11.48
CA LYS A 59 1.36 -2.57 -10.05
C LYS A 59 1.88 -3.79 -9.25
N PRO A 60 3.04 -4.38 -9.59
CA PRO A 60 3.47 -5.65 -8.99
C PRO A 60 3.69 -5.54 -7.48
N HIS A 61 4.22 -4.42 -6.98
CA HIS A 61 4.40 -4.23 -5.54
C HIS A 61 3.07 -4.22 -4.80
N CYS A 62 2.09 -3.45 -5.28
CA CYS A 62 0.77 -3.39 -4.65
C CYS A 62 -0.01 -4.70 -4.80
N ALA A 63 0.21 -5.44 -5.89
CA ALA A 63 -0.47 -6.71 -6.15
C ALA A 63 0.06 -7.87 -5.29
N TYR A 64 1.39 -7.94 -5.09
CA TYR A 64 2.04 -9.12 -4.51
C TYR A 64 2.87 -8.86 -3.25
N PHE A 65 3.56 -7.73 -3.15
CA PHE A 65 4.55 -7.48 -2.10
C PHE A 65 4.06 -6.58 -0.97
N CYS A 66 2.99 -5.81 -1.18
CA CYS A 66 2.49 -4.89 -0.17
C CYS A 66 1.94 -5.69 1.03
N PRO A 67 2.59 -5.61 2.20
CA PRO A 67 2.22 -6.44 3.36
C PRO A 67 0.80 -6.11 3.82
N ARG A 68 0.44 -4.82 3.85
CA ARG A 68 -0.93 -4.37 4.15
C ARG A 68 -1.95 -4.89 3.13
N GLY A 69 -1.63 -4.81 1.83
CA GLY A 69 -2.56 -5.19 0.77
C GLY A 69 -2.87 -6.68 0.71
N GLY A 70 -1.88 -7.54 0.95
CA GLY A 70 -2.06 -8.99 1.08
C GLY A 70 -2.65 -9.39 2.43
N GLY A 71 -2.15 -8.78 3.52
CA GLY A 71 -2.61 -9.04 4.89
C GLY A 71 -4.08 -8.71 5.09
N LEU A 72 -4.52 -7.50 4.72
CA LEU A 72 -5.93 -7.10 4.82
C LEU A 72 -6.82 -7.94 3.91
N GLN A 73 -6.36 -8.32 2.72
CA GLN A 73 -7.13 -9.22 1.88
C GLN A 73 -7.40 -10.54 2.60
N LYS A 74 -6.38 -11.19 3.16
CA LYS A 74 -6.55 -12.48 3.84
C LYS A 74 -7.39 -12.38 5.12
N ILE A 75 -7.18 -11.33 5.92
CA ILE A 75 -7.92 -11.11 7.18
C ILE A 75 -9.39 -10.76 6.89
N LEU A 76 -9.64 -9.82 5.96
CA LEU A 76 -10.98 -9.29 5.73
C LEU A 76 -11.79 -10.07 4.70
N THR A 77 -11.21 -10.99 3.91
CA THR A 77 -12.01 -11.87 3.04
C THR A 77 -13.04 -12.69 3.83
N ARG A 78 -12.74 -12.99 5.12
CA ARG A 78 -13.67 -13.70 6.01
C ARG A 78 -14.71 -12.80 6.69
N PHE A 79 -14.50 -11.49 6.72
CA PHE A 79 -15.32 -10.50 7.44
C PHE A 79 -15.98 -9.45 6.54
N SER A 80 -15.65 -9.43 5.25
CA SER A 80 -16.13 -8.44 4.28
C SER A 80 -17.60 -8.67 3.95
N MET A 81 -18.45 -7.68 4.21
CA MET A 81 -19.86 -7.67 3.82
C MET A 81 -20.06 -7.50 2.30
N GLY A 82 -19.00 -7.13 1.58
CA GLY A 82 -18.98 -7.15 0.12
C GLY A 82 -19.81 -6.05 -0.55
N TYR A 83 -20.19 -4.99 0.18
CA TYR A 83 -20.96 -3.89 -0.38
C TYR A 83 -20.22 -3.24 -1.57
N LYS A 84 -21.00 -2.79 -2.57
CA LYS A 84 -20.46 -2.07 -3.73
C LYS A 84 -19.77 -0.78 -3.26
N THR A 85 -18.63 -0.49 -3.86
CA THR A 85 -17.92 0.76 -3.62
C THR A 85 -18.77 1.96 -4.05
N PRO A 86 -19.12 2.89 -3.14
CA PRO A 86 -19.86 4.09 -3.47
C PRO A 86 -19.02 4.95 -4.40
N LYS A 87 -19.72 5.60 -5.33
CA LYS A 87 -19.13 6.38 -6.42
C LYS A 87 -18.19 7.49 -5.92
N PHE A 88 -18.41 7.99 -4.70
CA PHE A 88 -17.60 9.02 -4.08
C PHE A 88 -16.12 8.61 -3.91
N ILE A 89 -15.84 7.36 -3.54
CA ILE A 89 -14.46 6.88 -3.31
C ILE A 89 -13.75 6.59 -4.64
N THR A 90 -14.50 6.15 -5.64
CA THR A 90 -13.98 5.86 -6.98
C THR A 90 -13.80 7.10 -7.85
N ASN A 91 -14.32 8.25 -7.41
CA ASN A 91 -14.23 9.49 -8.17
C ASN A 91 -12.77 9.97 -8.26
N LYS A 92 -12.35 10.43 -9.45
CA LYS A 92 -10.97 10.89 -9.69
C LYS A 92 -10.56 11.99 -8.72
N ILE A 93 -11.48 12.91 -8.41
CA ILE A 93 -11.24 14.03 -7.50
C ILE A 93 -10.86 13.50 -6.11
N THR A 94 -11.68 12.61 -5.53
CA THR A 94 -11.41 12.02 -4.22
C THR A 94 -10.12 11.20 -4.21
N ARG A 95 -9.88 10.42 -5.26
CA ARG A 95 -8.67 9.60 -5.40
C ARG A 95 -7.41 10.45 -5.42
N TYR A 96 -7.36 11.49 -6.26
CA TYR A 96 -6.20 12.37 -6.37
C TYR A 96 -6.07 13.32 -5.19
N GLY A 97 -7.17 13.85 -4.67
CA GLY A 97 -7.17 14.67 -3.46
C GLY A 97 -6.62 13.93 -2.26
N PHE A 98 -7.07 12.70 -2.02
CA PHE A 98 -6.57 11.89 -0.91
C PHE A 98 -5.11 11.44 -1.12
N THR A 99 -4.74 11.10 -2.36
CA THR A 99 -3.34 10.82 -2.72
C THR A 99 -2.44 12.01 -2.40
N LEU A 100 -2.86 13.22 -2.78
CA LEU A 100 -2.12 14.46 -2.54
C LEU A 100 -1.98 14.71 -1.03
N LEU A 101 -3.08 14.63 -0.27
CA LEU A 101 -3.07 14.83 1.17
C LEU A 101 -2.11 13.88 1.89
N LEU A 102 -2.16 12.59 1.57
CA LEU A 102 -1.25 11.60 2.17
C LEU A 102 0.21 11.84 1.76
N THR A 103 0.45 12.19 0.50
CA THR A 103 1.81 12.47 0.01
C THR A 103 2.38 13.70 0.71
N VAL A 104 1.59 14.77 0.87
CA VAL A 104 2.00 15.96 1.62
C VAL A 104 2.30 15.60 3.07
N LYS A 105 1.47 14.80 3.74
CA LYS A 105 1.75 14.36 5.13
C LYS A 105 3.05 13.56 5.23
N VAL A 106 3.35 12.69 4.28
CA VAL A 106 4.61 11.93 4.23
C VAL A 106 5.79 12.88 4.03
N VAL A 107 5.73 13.76 3.03
CA VAL A 107 6.80 14.72 2.72
C VAL A 107 7.03 15.69 3.87
N SER A 108 5.96 16.27 4.44
CA SER A 108 6.06 17.13 5.62
C SER A 108 6.65 16.39 6.83
N GLY A 109 6.32 15.12 7.02
CA GLY A 109 6.91 14.28 8.06
C GLY A 109 8.41 14.05 7.86
N ILE A 110 8.85 13.89 6.60
CA ILE A 110 10.26 13.75 6.25
C ILE A 110 11.02 15.06 6.46
N VAL A 111 10.49 16.19 5.99
CA VAL A 111 11.15 17.51 6.08
C VAL A 111 11.25 18.00 7.51
N LYS A 112 10.19 17.80 8.32
CA LYS A 112 10.17 18.24 9.73
C LYS A 112 11.02 17.34 10.63
N SER A 113 11.29 16.11 10.20
CA SER A 113 12.11 15.16 10.94
C SER A 113 13.57 15.62 10.96
N GLN A 114 14.08 15.96 12.14
CA GLN A 114 15.52 16.13 12.38
C GLN A 114 16.17 14.85 12.91
N ASN A 115 15.38 13.91 13.44
CA ASN A 115 15.84 12.69 14.10
C ASN A 115 15.11 11.45 13.58
N ILE A 116 15.81 10.31 13.53
CA ILE A 116 15.28 9.00 13.10
C ILE A 116 14.04 8.61 13.91
N TYR A 117 14.01 8.94 15.21
CA TYR A 117 12.87 8.71 16.10
C TYR A 117 11.62 9.47 15.68
N GLN A 118 11.77 10.75 15.35
CA GLN A 118 10.65 11.59 14.91
C GLN A 118 10.13 11.11 13.55
N LEU A 119 11.04 10.76 12.63
CA LEU A 119 10.66 10.17 11.34
C LEU A 119 9.89 8.86 11.52
N GLY A 120 10.43 7.95 12.33
CA GLY A 120 9.83 6.66 12.64
C GLY A 120 8.43 6.83 13.23
N SER A 121 8.26 7.74 14.18
CA SER A 121 6.97 8.00 14.82
C SER A 121 5.93 8.59 13.84
N ALA A 122 6.33 9.52 12.98
CA ALA A 122 5.43 10.11 11.98
C ALA A 122 4.99 9.05 10.95
N MET A 123 5.92 8.21 10.50
CA MET A 123 5.63 7.13 9.55
C MET A 123 4.77 6.04 10.19
N TYR A 124 5.06 5.66 11.44
CA TYR A 124 4.27 4.66 12.16
C TYR A 124 2.84 5.14 12.40
N MET A 125 2.67 6.38 12.86
CA MET A 125 1.35 6.97 13.07
C MET A 125 0.55 7.04 11.76
N GLY A 126 1.19 7.44 10.66
CA GLY A 126 0.57 7.43 9.34
C GLY A 126 0.18 6.03 8.88
N PHE A 127 1.02 5.03 9.15
CA PHE A 127 0.73 3.64 8.84
C PHE A 127 -0.44 3.08 9.66
N VAL A 128 -0.49 3.34 10.96
CA VAL A 128 -1.58 2.92 11.85
C VAL A 128 -2.89 3.61 11.44
N ALA A 129 -2.89 4.94 11.28
CA ALA A 129 -4.08 5.69 10.90
C ALA A 129 -4.68 5.23 9.56
N THR A 130 -3.82 5.04 8.55
CA THR A 130 -4.27 4.53 7.24
C THR A 130 -4.67 3.06 7.26
N SER A 131 -4.12 2.27 8.18
CA SER A 131 -4.51 0.87 8.38
C SER A 131 -5.87 0.76 9.04
N ILE A 132 -6.17 1.59 10.05
CA ILE A 132 -7.51 1.66 10.67
C ILE A 132 -8.55 1.99 9.60
N LEU A 133 -8.31 3.06 8.83
CA LEU A 133 -9.20 3.44 7.72
C LEU A 133 -9.37 2.31 6.69
N ALA A 134 -8.28 1.61 6.34
CA ALA A 134 -8.33 0.49 5.42
C ALA A 134 -9.12 -0.71 5.97
N ILE A 135 -9.05 -0.97 7.28
CA ILE A 135 -9.82 -2.03 7.96
C ILE A 135 -11.31 -1.65 7.95
N THR A 136 -11.66 -0.44 8.38
CA THR A 136 -13.05 0.05 8.39
C THR A 136 -13.67 -0.06 7.01
N MET A 137 -12.96 0.39 5.97
CA MET A 137 -13.44 0.28 4.60
C MET A 137 -13.48 -1.16 4.09
N GLY A 138 -12.51 -1.99 4.45
CA GLY A 138 -12.47 -3.37 3.97
C GLY A 138 -13.51 -4.28 4.62
N ILE A 139 -14.03 -3.94 5.81
CA ILE A 139 -15.09 -4.70 6.49
C ILE A 139 -16.43 -4.43 5.79
N LEU A 140 -16.73 -3.15 5.55
CA LEU A 140 -17.95 -2.75 4.87
C LEU A 140 -17.92 -3.16 3.40
N MET A 141 -16.79 -2.97 2.73
CA MET A 141 -16.70 -3.05 1.27
C MET A 141 -15.84 -4.24 0.86
N LYS A 142 -15.29 -4.22 -0.37
CA LYS A 142 -14.27 -5.20 -0.77
C LYS A 142 -12.97 -4.98 0.02
N PRO A 143 -12.24 -6.04 0.40
CA PRO A 143 -11.09 -5.96 1.30
C PRO A 143 -9.85 -5.24 0.72
N ARG A 144 -9.87 -4.87 -0.57
CA ARG A 144 -8.79 -4.13 -1.26
C ARG A 144 -9.16 -2.73 -1.76
N VAL A 145 -10.33 -2.20 -1.39
CA VAL A 145 -10.81 -0.88 -1.89
C VAL A 145 -9.84 0.23 -1.54
N TYR A 146 -9.41 0.31 -0.27
CA TYR A 146 -8.45 1.32 0.16
C TYR A 146 -7.13 1.24 -0.63
N CYS A 147 -6.57 0.03 -0.77
CA CYS A 147 -5.33 -0.19 -1.49
C CYS A 147 -5.42 0.10 -3.00
N GLY A 148 -6.60 -0.05 -3.60
CA GLY A 148 -6.83 0.20 -5.03
C GLY A 148 -7.11 1.67 -5.36
N GLU A 149 -7.95 2.32 -4.55
CA GLU A 149 -8.54 3.63 -4.87
C GLU A 149 -7.90 4.78 -4.09
N LEU A 150 -7.61 4.59 -2.79
CA LEU A 150 -7.18 5.67 -1.89
C LEU A 150 -5.70 5.63 -1.50
N CYS A 151 -5.04 4.48 -1.66
CA CYS A 151 -3.62 4.36 -1.33
C CYS A 151 -2.77 5.23 -2.27
N HIS A 152 -2.08 6.23 -1.71
CA HIS A 152 -1.25 7.16 -2.47
C HIS A 152 -0.22 6.42 -3.35
N ALA A 153 0.55 5.47 -2.80
CA ALA A 153 1.53 4.70 -3.56
C ALA A 153 0.88 3.84 -4.67
N GLY A 154 -0.30 3.28 -4.41
CA GLY A 154 -1.06 2.51 -5.40
C GLY A 154 -1.61 3.36 -6.54
N ASN A 155 -2.00 4.60 -6.23
CA ASN A 155 -2.50 5.55 -7.22
C ASN A 155 -1.36 6.15 -8.06
N ILE A 156 -0.24 6.52 -7.43
CA ILE A 156 1.00 6.97 -8.09
C ILE A 156 1.53 5.89 -9.04
N ALA A 157 1.69 4.65 -8.57
CA ALA A 157 2.11 3.53 -9.42
C ALA A 157 1.15 3.27 -10.60
N GLY A 158 -0.15 3.53 -10.41
CA GLY A 158 -1.15 3.44 -11.47
C GLY A 158 -1.00 4.51 -12.54
N LEU A 159 -0.79 5.76 -12.11
CA LEU A 159 -0.51 6.89 -12.99
C LEU A 159 0.74 6.66 -13.83
N ILE A 160 1.85 6.25 -13.20
CA ILE A 160 3.12 5.95 -13.89
C ILE A 160 2.90 4.90 -14.99
N ASN A 161 2.18 3.82 -14.67
CA ASN A 161 1.92 2.78 -15.64
C ASN A 161 0.99 3.25 -16.76
N GLN A 162 -0.02 4.07 -16.49
CA GLN A 162 -0.91 4.65 -17.52
C GLN A 162 -0.13 5.52 -18.51
N ILE A 163 0.76 6.38 -18.01
CA ILE A 163 1.64 7.22 -18.85
C ILE A 163 2.54 6.32 -19.71
N LYS A 164 3.14 5.29 -19.11
CA LYS A 164 4.01 4.33 -19.81
C LYS A 164 3.28 3.54 -20.90
N THR A 165 2.00 3.21 -20.70
CA THR A 165 1.18 2.53 -21.71
C THR A 165 0.66 3.47 -22.80
N LYS A 166 0.51 4.77 -22.52
CA LYS A 166 0.06 5.76 -23.51
C LYS A 166 1.19 6.19 -24.45
N ASN A 167 2.42 6.17 -23.96
CA ASN A 167 3.63 6.52 -24.74
C ASN A 167 4.25 5.33 -25.51
N LYS A 168 3.58 4.17 -25.57
CA LYS A 168 4.05 2.97 -26.27
C LYS A 168 3.02 2.54 -27.29
#